data_AF-A0A894KD26-F1
#
_entry.id   AF-A0A894KD26-F1
#
_cell.length_a   1.000
_cell.length_b   1.000
_cell.length_c   1.000
_cell.angle_alpha   90.00
_cell.angle_beta   90.00
_cell.angle_gamma   90.00
#
_symmetry.space_group_name_H-M   'P 1'
#
loop_
_entity.id
_entity.type
_entity.pdbx_description
1 polymer ?
#
loop_
_entity_poly.entity_id
_entity_poly.type
_entity_poly.pdbx_seq_one_letter_code
_entity_poly.pdbx_strand_id
1 'polypeptide(L)'
;MLRYEMPIVYGILKQLCSMQVPFEPEWWVIDSVAKASKDTSYKKPKFQRYLNEYKEKGCYCLRGKVLTPKRQKYYDSVQRHKTQEYIRKNHMTLKRRIQKQTIDEDMTLEEVNNIIKTRAQSTD
;
A
#
# COMPACT_ATOMS: atom_id res chain seq x y z
N MET A 1 -13.56 12.33 -2.02
CA MET A 1 -13.78 11.00 -2.65
C MET A 1 -12.50 10.17 -2.70
N LEU A 2 -11.35 10.78 -3.00
CA LEU A 2 -10.03 10.11 -3.01
C LEU A 2 -9.72 9.31 -1.72
N ARG A 3 -10.09 9.85 -0.54
CA ARG A 3 -9.94 9.14 0.75
C ARG A 3 -10.52 7.73 0.79
N TYR A 4 -11.60 7.48 0.06
CA TYR A 4 -12.26 6.18 0.02
C TYR A 4 -11.67 5.23 -1.04
N GLU A 5 -10.96 5.78 -2.04
CA GLU A 5 -10.27 4.97 -3.05
C GLU A 5 -8.90 4.48 -2.54
N MET A 6 -8.28 5.22 -1.61
CA MET A 6 -6.99 4.90 -1.00
C MET A 6 -7.05 4.80 0.55
N PRO A 7 -7.92 3.95 1.12
CA PRO A 7 -8.25 4.01 2.55
C PRO A 7 -7.03 3.76 3.47
N ILE A 8 -6.14 2.84 3.09
CA ILE A 8 -4.93 2.52 3.87
C ILE A 8 -3.95 3.70 3.84
N VAL A 9 -3.65 4.22 2.65
CA VAL A 9 -2.73 5.35 2.46
C VAL A 9 -3.22 6.59 3.17
N TYR A 10 -4.51 6.94 3.02
CA TYR A 10 -5.09 8.07 3.73
C TYR A 10 -5.04 7.89 5.24
N GLY A 11 -5.24 6.68 5.75
CA GLY A 11 -5.08 6.37 7.17
C GLY A 11 -3.66 6.65 7.65
N ILE A 12 -2.65 6.19 6.91
CA ILE A 12 -1.23 6.42 7.23
C ILE A 12 -0.90 7.91 7.17
N LEU A 13 -1.25 8.59 6.08
CA LEU A 13 -0.97 10.02 5.94
C LEU A 13 -1.63 10.83 7.06
N LYS A 14 -2.87 10.50 7.43
CA LYS A 14 -3.57 11.15 8.54
C LYS A 14 -2.86 10.92 9.88
N GLN A 15 -2.34 9.71 10.11
CA GLN A 15 -1.61 9.39 11.34
C GLN A 15 -0.26 10.12 11.41
N LEU A 16 0.44 10.22 10.28
CA LEU A 16 1.71 10.95 10.18
C LEU A 16 1.53 12.48 10.28
N CYS A 17 0.41 13.00 9.77
CA CYS A 17 0.08 14.42 9.75
C CYS A 17 -1.02 14.77 10.76
N SER A 18 -0.97 14.22 11.96
CA SER A 18 -2.00 14.36 12.99
C SER A 18 -2.21 15.81 13.47
N MET A 19 -1.23 16.69 13.26
CA MET A 19 -1.27 18.11 13.63
C MET A 19 -2.03 18.98 12.62
N GLN A 20 -2.28 18.49 11.39
CA GLN A 20 -3.07 19.23 10.40
C GLN A 20 -4.56 18.97 10.62
N VAL A 21 -5.29 20.00 11.04
CA VAL A 21 -6.76 19.97 11.16
C VAL A 21 -7.34 21.18 10.41
N PRO A 22 -8.16 20.98 9.36
CA PRO A 22 -8.56 19.70 8.77
C PRO A 22 -7.40 19.03 8.01
N PHE A 23 -7.24 17.72 8.19
CA PHE A 23 -6.27 16.92 7.45
C PHE A 23 -6.74 16.74 6.01
N GLU A 24 -6.09 17.43 5.08
CA GLU A 24 -6.29 17.27 3.64
C GLU A 24 -4.92 17.26 2.95
N PRO A 25 -4.44 16.10 2.48
CA PRO A 25 -3.12 16.02 1.85
C PRO A 25 -3.17 16.63 0.45
N GLU A 26 -2.17 17.45 0.14
CA GLU A 26 -2.02 18.08 -1.17
C GLU A 26 -2.07 17.07 -2.33
N TRP A 27 -2.65 17.48 -3.46
CA TRP A 27 -2.93 16.56 -4.58
C TRP A 27 -1.68 15.86 -5.13
N TRP A 28 -0.53 16.54 -5.12
CA TRP A 28 0.73 15.95 -5.58
C TRP A 28 1.26 14.87 -4.64
N VAL A 29 0.97 14.94 -3.34
CA VAL A 29 1.32 13.88 -2.37
C VAL A 29 0.53 12.63 -2.72
N ILE A 30 -0.76 12.79 -2.99
CA ILE A 30 -1.63 11.69 -3.41
C ILE A 30 -1.13 11.09 -4.74
N ASP A 31 -0.80 11.92 -5.72
CA ASP A 31 -0.29 11.50 -7.03
C ASP A 31 1.03 10.73 -6.91
N SER A 32 2.00 11.25 -6.14
CA SER A 32 3.28 10.58 -5.91
C SER A 32 3.11 9.21 -5.25
N VAL A 33 2.26 9.10 -4.22
CA VAL A 33 1.98 7.81 -3.58
C VAL A 33 1.24 6.87 -4.53
N ALA A 34 0.30 7.39 -5.31
CA ALA A 34 -0.43 6.61 -6.29
C ALA A 34 0.49 6.00 -7.36
N LYS A 35 1.47 6.78 -7.85
CA LYS A 35 2.48 6.33 -8.82
C LYS A 35 3.45 5.30 -8.24
N ALA A 36 3.86 5.47 -6.99
CA ALA A 36 4.78 4.55 -6.32
C ALA A 36 4.11 3.24 -5.88
N SER A 37 2.80 3.25 -5.67
CA SER A 37 2.06 2.10 -5.15
C SER A 37 1.78 1.03 -6.22
N LYS A 38 1.74 -0.23 -5.76
CA LYS A 38 1.35 -1.39 -6.56
C LYS A 38 -0.18 -1.62 -6.59
N ASP A 39 -0.98 -0.78 -5.93
CA ASP A 39 -2.45 -0.91 -5.91
C ASP A 39 -3.04 -0.51 -7.27
N THR A 40 -3.66 -1.48 -7.95
CA THR A 40 -4.29 -1.28 -9.26
C THR A 40 -5.50 -0.34 -9.20
N SER A 41 -6.07 -0.12 -8.02
CA SER A 41 -7.18 0.83 -7.82
C SER A 41 -6.80 2.24 -8.25
N TYR A 42 -5.52 2.62 -8.12
CA TYR A 42 -5.03 3.96 -8.46
C TYR A 42 -4.86 4.16 -9.98
N LYS A 43 -4.84 3.05 -10.74
CA LYS A 43 -4.82 3.07 -12.21
C LYS A 43 -6.22 3.13 -12.82
N LYS A 44 -7.28 2.98 -12.01
CA LYS A 44 -8.66 2.98 -12.51
C LYS A 44 -9.06 4.38 -12.99
N PRO A 45 -9.85 4.51 -14.09
CA PRO A 45 -10.34 5.79 -14.57
C PRO A 45 -11.09 6.61 -13.52
N LYS A 46 -11.84 5.94 -12.63
CA LYS A 46 -12.56 6.58 -11.52
C LYS A 46 -11.61 7.34 -10.57
N PHE A 47 -10.46 6.75 -10.26
CA PHE A 47 -9.46 7.36 -9.38
C PHE A 47 -8.84 8.60 -10.05
N GLN A 48 -8.38 8.43 -11.29
CA GLN A 48 -7.78 9.51 -12.08
C GLN A 48 -8.72 10.70 -12.26
N ARG A 49 -10.02 10.44 -12.50
CA ARG A 49 -11.04 11.48 -12.53
C ARG A 49 -11.11 12.28 -11.23
N TYR A 50 -11.07 11.61 -10.08
CA TYR A 50 -11.10 12.32 -8.78
C TYR A 50 -9.80 13.07 -8.49
N LEU A 51 -8.65 12.54 -8.91
CA LEU A 51 -7.36 13.20 -8.76
C LEU A 51 -7.28 14.47 -9.62
N ASN A 52 -7.75 14.39 -10.87
CA ASN A 52 -7.81 15.55 -11.76
C ASN A 52 -8.79 16.62 -11.25
N GLU A 53 -9.98 16.21 -10.79
CA GLU A 53 -10.95 17.11 -10.15
C GLU A 53 -10.32 17.82 -8.95
N TYR A 54 -9.54 17.09 -8.14
CA TYR A 54 -8.84 17.64 -6.97
C TYR A 54 -7.69 18.58 -7.36
N LYS A 55 -6.93 18.27 -8.41
CA LYS A 55 -5.86 19.12 -8.95
C LYS A 55 -6.39 20.45 -9.49
N GLU A 56 -7.50 20.42 -10.22
CA GLU A 56 -8.07 21.62 -10.84
C GLU A 56 -8.80 22.53 -9.86
N LYS A 57 -9.53 21.93 -8.90
CA LYS A 57 -10.49 22.65 -8.04
C LYS A 57 -10.09 22.68 -6.57
N GLY A 58 -8.99 22.04 -6.20
CA GLY A 58 -8.63 21.81 -4.80
C GLY A 58 -9.67 20.96 -4.07
N CYS A 59 -9.66 21.00 -2.74
CA CYS A 59 -10.60 20.23 -1.90
C CYS A 59 -12.02 20.84 -1.92
N TYR A 60 -12.32 21.67 -2.92
CA TYR A 60 -13.57 22.39 -2.97
C TYR A 60 -14.63 21.58 -3.72
N CYS A 61 -15.67 21.19 -3.00
CA CYS A 61 -16.93 20.81 -3.62
C CYS A 61 -17.99 21.79 -3.10
N LEU A 62 -18.67 22.50 -4.00
CA LEU A 62 -19.78 23.43 -3.70
C LEU A 62 -20.84 22.81 -2.77
N ARG A 63 -20.92 21.47 -2.76
CA ARG A 63 -21.66 20.68 -1.79
C ARG A 63 -20.79 19.50 -1.34
N GLY A 64 -20.59 19.38 -0.03
CA GLY A 64 -19.89 18.23 0.56
C GLY A 64 -20.52 16.92 0.10
N LYS A 65 -19.74 16.06 -0.56
CA LYS A 65 -20.19 14.71 -0.96
C LYS A 65 -20.33 13.84 0.29
N VAL A 66 -21.52 13.84 0.90
CA VAL A 66 -21.87 12.95 2.02
C VAL A 66 -22.08 11.54 1.51
N LEU A 67 -21.45 10.55 2.14
CA LEU A 67 -21.70 9.15 1.82
C LEU A 67 -23.09 8.74 2.32
N THR A 68 -23.87 8.09 1.45
CA THR A 68 -25.08 7.39 1.90
C THR A 68 -24.69 6.18 2.74
N PRO A 69 -25.55 5.70 3.65
CA PRO A 69 -25.26 4.51 4.46
C PRO A 69 -24.87 3.28 3.62
N LYS A 70 -25.51 3.09 2.47
CA LYS A 70 -25.18 2.03 1.51
C LYS A 70 -23.76 2.18 0.94
N ARG A 71 -23.36 3.40 0.56
CA ARG A 71 -22.01 3.68 0.06
C ARG A 71 -20.95 3.56 1.16
N GLN A 72 -21.28 3.96 2.38
CA GLN A 72 -20.40 3.79 3.54
C GLN A 72 -20.08 2.31 3.75
N LYS A 73 -21.12 1.44 3.86
CA LYS A 73 -20.94 -0.02 3.97
C LYS A 73 -20.08 -0.60 2.85
N TYR A 74 -20.25 -0.12 1.62
CA TYR A 74 -19.43 -0.55 0.48
C TYR A 74 -17.96 -0.17 0.65
N TYR A 75 -17.63 1.08 0.98
CA TYR A 75 -16.23 1.47 1.13
C TYR A 75 -15.58 0.84 2.37
N ASP A 76 -16.36 0.62 3.44
CA ASP A 76 -15.88 -0.10 4.63
C ASP A 76 -15.52 -1.55 4.30
N SER A 77 -16.31 -2.25 3.48
CA SER A 77 -15.98 -3.61 3.04
C SER A 77 -14.75 -3.64 2.15
N VAL A 78 -14.60 -2.67 1.24
CA VAL A 78 -13.40 -2.50 0.41
C VAL A 78 -12.16 -2.28 1.28
N GLN A 79 -12.23 -1.39 2.27
CA GLN A 79 -11.12 -1.13 3.19
C GLN A 79 -10.75 -2.37 4.00
N ARG A 80 -11.75 -3.07 4.55
CA ARG A 80 -11.55 -4.31 5.30
C ARG A 80 -10.84 -5.36 4.46
N HIS A 81 -11.31 -5.63 3.25
CA HIS A 81 -10.71 -6.60 2.35
C HIS A 81 -9.26 -6.23 1.98
N LYS A 82 -9.00 -4.98 1.62
CA LYS A 82 -7.63 -4.53 1.29
C LYS A 82 -6.68 -4.70 2.47
N THR A 83 -7.15 -4.38 3.68
CA THR A 83 -6.36 -4.49 4.91
C THR A 83 -6.05 -5.95 5.23
N GLN A 84 -7.06 -6.83 5.17
CA GLN A 84 -6.89 -8.26 5.40
C GLN A 84 -5.94 -8.91 4.40
N GLU A 85 -6.07 -8.57 3.11
CA GLU A 85 -5.15 -9.08 2.08
C GLU A 85 -3.72 -8.60 2.27
N TYR A 86 -3.53 -7.34 2.70
CA TYR A 86 -2.21 -6.84 3.05
C TYR A 86 -1.60 -7.61 4.23
N ILE A 87 -2.35 -7.78 5.33
CA ILE A 87 -1.91 -8.53 6.51
C ILE A 87 -1.53 -9.96 6.12
N ARG A 88 -2.38 -10.65 5.37
CA ARG A 88 -2.14 -12.02 4.92
C ARG A 88 -0.86 -12.14 4.10
N LYS A 89 -0.66 -11.27 3.11
CA LYS A 89 0.56 -11.25 2.27
C LYS A 89 1.81 -10.93 3.10
N ASN A 90 1.70 -9.99 4.03
CA ASN A 90 2.80 -9.60 4.90
C ASN A 90 3.19 -10.76 5.83
N HIS A 91 2.22 -11.43 6.47
CA HIS A 91 2.46 -12.62 7.30
C HIS A 91 3.18 -13.72 6.52
N MET A 92 2.77 -14.01 5.28
CA MET A 92 3.45 -15.00 4.45
C MET A 92 4.89 -14.59 4.12
N THR A 93 5.12 -13.30 3.85
CA THR A 93 6.45 -12.77 3.57
C THR A 93 7.36 -12.86 4.79
N LEU A 94 6.84 -12.50 5.97
CA LEU A 94 7.57 -12.59 7.24
C LEU A 94 7.89 -14.05 7.59
N LYS A 95 6.94 -14.97 7.48
CA LYS A 95 7.17 -16.41 7.70
C LYS A 95 8.29 -16.95 6.82
N ARG A 96 8.29 -16.61 5.53
CA ARG A 96 9.36 -17.01 4.59
C ARG A 96 10.71 -16.43 4.96
N ARG A 97 10.77 -15.17 5.42
CA ARG A 97 12.01 -14.53 5.87
C ARG A 97 12.56 -15.20 7.13
N ILE A 98 11.71 -15.46 8.11
CA ILE A 98 12.08 -16.16 9.35
C ILE A 98 12.58 -17.56 9.01
N GLN A 99 11.83 -18.32 8.21
CA GLN A 99 12.24 -19.69 7.82
C GLN A 99 13.56 -19.69 7.04
N LYS A 100 13.79 -18.70 6.17
CA LYS A 100 15.07 -18.57 5.48
C LYS A 100 16.20 -18.25 6.45
N GLN A 101 15.99 -17.33 7.39
CA GLN A 101 16.98 -17.01 8.41
C GLN A 101 17.31 -18.21 9.31
N THR A 102 16.32 -18.99 9.73
CA THR A 102 16.56 -20.21 10.52
C THR A 102 17.34 -21.25 9.71
N ILE A 103 17.03 -21.43 8.42
CA ILE A 103 17.82 -22.33 7.55
C ILE A 103 19.25 -21.80 7.37
N ASP A 104 19.43 -20.48 7.20
CA ASP A 104 20.75 -19.86 7.07
C ASP A 104 21.57 -19.98 8.37
N GLU A 105 20.92 -19.99 9.55
CA GLU A 105 21.55 -20.18 10.87
C GLU A 105 21.86 -21.66 11.19
N ASP A 106 21.01 -22.59 10.75
CA ASP A 106 21.18 -24.04 10.97
C ASP A 106 22.12 -24.71 9.94
N MET A 107 22.55 -24.00 8.89
CA MET A 107 23.49 -24.52 7.89
C MET A 107 24.88 -24.75 8.47
N THR A 108 25.44 -25.94 8.22
CA THR A 108 26.81 -26.26 8.62
C THR A 108 27.84 -25.55 7.75
N LEU A 109 29.05 -25.32 8.28
CA LEU A 109 30.16 -24.69 7.54
C LEU A 109 30.52 -25.44 6.24
N GLU A 110 30.34 -26.77 6.22
CA GLU A 110 30.58 -27.59 5.03
C GLU A 110 29.53 -27.38 3.94
N GLU A 111 28.26 -27.24 4.30
CA GLU A 111 27.18 -26.93 3.36
C GLU A 111 27.38 -25.54 2.74
N VAL A 112 27.77 -24.55 3.55
CA VAL A 112 28.09 -23.19 3.07
C VAL A 112 29.27 -23.22 2.08
N ASN A 113 30.35 -23.94 2.41
CA ASN A 113 31.52 -24.06 1.53
C ASN A 113 31.21 -24.79 0.22
N ASN A 114 30.33 -25.79 0.25
CA ASN A 114 29.90 -26.51 -0.96
C ASN A 114 29.02 -25.63 -1.87
N ILE A 115 28.14 -24.80 -1.32
CA ILE A 115 27.33 -23.83 -2.09
C ILE A 115 28.22 -22.76 -2.75
N ILE A 116 29.24 -22.27 -2.05
CA ILE A 116 30.20 -21.30 -2.60
C ILE A 116 30.99 -21.93 -3.75
N LYS A 117 31.47 -23.18 -3.59
CA LYS A 117 32.17 -23.92 -4.65
C LYS A 117 31.30 -24.15 -5.89
N THR A 118 30.04 -24.55 -5.73
CA THR A 118 29.13 -24.80 -6.87
C THR A 118 28.79 -23.51 -7.61
N ARG A 119 28.60 -22.38 -6.91
CA ARG A 119 28.38 -21.07 -7.56
C ARG A 119 29.59 -20.58 -8.35
N ALA A 120 30.81 -20.85 -7.89
CA ALA A 120 32.03 -20.48 -8.61
C ALA A 120 32.28 -21.32 -9.88
N GLN A 121 31.79 -22.57 -9.92
CA GLN A 121 31.92 -23.47 -11.09
C GLN A 121 30.82 -23.27 -12.14
N SER A 122 29.77 -22.50 -11.84
CA SER A 122 28.63 -22.26 -12.74
C SER A 122 28.75 -20.96 -13.56
N THR A 123 29.88 -20.24 -13.42
CA THR A 123 30.15 -18.94 -14.06
C THR A 123 31.15 -18.99 -15.21
N ASP A 124 31.54 -20.19 -15.65
CA ASP A 124 32.25 -20.44 -16.92
C ASP A 124 31.26 -20.98 -17.97
#